data_AF-A0AAJ0LIX8-F1
#
_entry.id   AF-A0AAJ0LIX8-F1
#
_cell.length_a   1.000
_cell.length_b   1.000
_cell.length_c   1.000
_cell.angle_alpha   90.00
_cell.angle_beta   90.00
_cell.angle_gamma   90.00
#
_symmetry.space_group_name_H-M   'P 1'
#
loop_
_entity.id
_entity.type
_entity.pdbx_description
1 polymer ?
#
loop_
_entity_poly.entity_id
_entity_poly.type
_entity_poly.pdbx_seq_one_letter_code
_entity_poly.pdbx_strand_id
1 'polypeptide(L)'
;MFTCHAYLGAKTGEEAYEAGKAARRLTLTLLIDIRGEGNRLFMAGELEGAELNAYTQRMHRAMVTDKGLSDRAARNIEELMQLPFGWLDQPYPARELRASIARAKRIHRKIEKYGLQADAAKRMRNTKLAQVEGGLTGSRGVSRALYAELLGCLRKRPRGV
;
A
#
# COMPACT_ATOMS: atom_id res chain seq x y z
N MET A 1 -12.03 17.16 15.07
CA MET A 1 -10.60 17.41 15.35
C MET A 1 -9.85 16.10 15.10
N PHE A 2 -9.21 15.94 13.94
CA PHE A 2 -8.55 14.68 13.56
C PHE A 2 -7.10 14.73 14.04
N THR A 3 -6.84 14.21 15.23
CA THR A 3 -5.47 14.03 15.73
C THR A 3 -4.78 12.94 14.90
N CYS A 4 -3.62 13.25 14.35
CA CYS A 4 -2.78 12.25 13.71
C CYS A 4 -2.24 11.31 14.82
N HIS A 5 -2.70 10.05 14.83
CA HIS A 5 -2.43 9.09 15.91
C HIS A 5 -0.99 8.54 15.89
N ALA A 6 -0.15 8.96 14.93
CA ALA A 6 1.21 8.45 14.77
C ALA A 6 2.16 8.84 15.92
N TYR A 7 1.82 9.84 16.73
CA TYR A 7 2.71 10.43 17.74
C TYR A 7 2.39 10.01 19.18
N LEU A 8 1.36 9.18 19.41
CA LEU A 8 0.81 8.86 20.73
C LEU A 8 1.76 8.10 21.69
N GLY A 9 2.99 7.81 21.29
CA GLY A 9 4.00 7.16 22.11
C GLY A 9 5.40 7.78 22.05
N ALA A 10 5.58 8.90 21.35
CA ALA A 10 6.88 9.58 21.27
C ALA A 10 7.18 10.36 22.56
N LYS A 11 8.39 10.21 23.09
CA LYS A 11 8.89 10.91 24.28
C LYS A 11 9.68 12.16 23.91
N THR A 12 10.18 12.25 22.68
CA THR A 12 10.95 13.39 22.17
C THR A 12 10.40 13.90 20.84
N GLY A 13 10.75 15.13 20.48
CA GLY A 13 10.39 15.71 19.18
C GLY A 13 11.02 14.97 18.00
N GLU A 14 12.22 14.39 18.19
CA GLU A 14 12.90 13.58 17.18
C GLU A 14 12.17 12.25 16.94
N GLU A 15 11.75 11.56 18.01
CA GLU A 15 10.95 10.34 17.91
C GLU A 15 9.61 10.62 17.22
N ALA A 16 8.97 11.75 17.54
CA ALA A 16 7.75 12.18 16.87
C ALA A 16 7.99 12.40 15.37
N TYR A 17 9.08 13.10 15.01
CA TYR A 17 9.42 13.34 13.62
C TYR A 17 9.68 12.05 12.83
N GLU A 18 10.44 11.11 13.39
CA GLU A 18 10.70 9.80 12.77
C GLU A 18 9.41 8.97 12.59
N ALA A 19 8.53 8.96 13.61
CA ALA A 19 7.23 8.31 13.53
C ALA A 19 6.34 8.94 12.44
N GLY A 20 6.37 10.26 12.30
CA GLY A 20 5.68 10.98 11.22
C GLY A 20 6.14 10.55 9.84
N LYS A 21 7.46 10.42 9.62
CA LYS A 21 8.01 9.95 8.34
C LYS A 21 7.56 8.53 8.00
N ALA A 22 7.55 7.63 8.98
CA ALA A 22 7.08 6.27 8.79
C ALA A 22 5.58 6.22 8.46
N ALA A 23 4.76 7.01 9.18
CA ALA A 23 3.33 7.10 8.96
C ALA A 23 2.98 7.60 7.55
N ARG A 24 3.63 8.66 7.07
CA ARG A 24 3.43 9.17 5.70
C ARG A 24 3.78 8.14 4.64
N ARG A 25 4.89 7.42 4.82
CA ARG A 25 5.30 6.33 3.91
C ARG A 25 4.23 5.22 3.88
N LEU A 26 3.66 4.86 5.04
CA LEU A 26 2.58 3.89 5.10
C LEU A 26 1.33 4.39 4.39
N THR A 27 0.92 5.64 4.63
CA THR A 27 -0.25 6.26 3.97
C THR A 27 -0.07 6.28 2.45
N LEU A 28 1.10 6.66 1.95
CA LEU A 28 1.44 6.61 0.52
C LEU A 28 1.39 5.18 -0.03
N THR A 29 1.95 4.22 0.71
CA THR A 29 1.93 2.79 0.32
C THR A 29 0.50 2.28 0.19
N LEU A 30 -0.36 2.58 1.16
CA LEU A 30 -1.77 2.20 1.13
C LEU A 30 -2.51 2.85 -0.03
N LEU A 31 -2.22 4.11 -0.33
CA LEU A 31 -2.81 4.81 -1.47
C LEU A 31 -2.48 4.11 -2.79
N ILE A 32 -1.20 3.80 -3.01
CA ILE A 32 -0.74 3.09 -4.22
C ILE A 32 -1.34 1.69 -4.30
N ASP A 33 -1.33 0.93 -3.20
CA ASP A 33 -1.83 -0.44 -3.21
C ASP A 33 -3.34 -0.51 -3.45
N ILE A 34 -4.12 0.39 -2.85
CA ILE A 34 -5.59 0.34 -2.89
C ILE A 34 -6.16 1.03 -4.12
N ARG A 35 -5.64 2.22 -4.46
CA ARG A 35 -6.15 3.05 -5.57
C ARG A 35 -5.35 2.89 -6.86
N GLY A 36 -4.03 2.74 -6.75
CA GLY A 36 -3.14 2.46 -7.88
C GLY A 36 -2.97 0.97 -8.20
N GLU A 37 -3.70 0.09 -7.50
CA GLU A 37 -3.62 -1.36 -7.63
C GLU A 37 -2.21 -1.94 -7.47
N GLY A 38 -1.37 -1.30 -6.67
CA GLY A 38 0.04 -1.66 -6.47
C GLY A 38 0.97 -1.15 -7.57
N ASN A 39 0.45 -0.45 -8.58
CA ASN A 39 1.22 0.19 -9.62
C ASN A 39 1.23 1.71 -9.43
N ARG A 40 2.36 2.25 -8.96
CA ARG A 40 2.55 3.70 -8.78
C ARG A 40 2.45 4.52 -10.06
N LEU A 41 2.67 3.92 -11.23
CA LEU A 41 2.52 4.60 -12.52
C LEU A 41 1.05 4.82 -12.88
N PHE A 42 0.13 4.03 -12.31
CA PHE A 42 -1.30 4.29 -12.44
C PHE A 42 -1.68 5.68 -11.92
N MET A 43 -0.97 6.14 -10.90
CA MET A 43 -1.19 7.46 -10.30
C MET A 43 -0.53 8.61 -11.10
N ALA A 44 0.25 8.30 -12.15
CA ALA A 44 0.87 9.31 -13.00
C ALA A 44 -0.12 9.92 -14.01
N GLY A 45 -1.28 9.31 -14.22
CA GLY A 45 -2.26 9.79 -15.20
C GLY A 45 -1.70 9.82 -16.63
N GLU A 46 -1.77 10.98 -17.27
CA GLU A 46 -1.36 11.22 -18.67
C GLU A 46 0.04 11.86 -18.79
N LEU A 47 0.88 11.80 -17.75
CA LEU A 47 2.23 12.33 -17.84
C LEU A 47 3.07 11.57 -18.88
N GLU A 48 3.83 12.32 -19.69
CA GLU A 48 4.70 11.77 -20.74
C GLU A 48 6.14 12.30 -20.66
N GLY A 49 7.05 11.66 -21.39
CA GLY A 49 8.42 12.13 -21.61
C GLY A 49 9.19 12.47 -20.34
N ALA A 50 9.71 13.70 -20.27
CA ALA A 50 10.54 14.16 -19.15
C ALA A 50 9.77 14.23 -17.82
N GLU A 51 8.48 14.54 -17.87
CA GLU A 51 7.64 14.67 -16.67
C GLU A 51 7.36 13.30 -16.04
N LEU A 52 7.05 12.29 -16.87
CA LEU A 52 6.89 10.91 -16.40
C LEU A 52 8.18 10.35 -15.79
N ASN A 53 9.33 10.68 -16.38
CA ASN A 53 10.64 10.30 -15.85
C ASN A 53 10.90 10.94 -14.47
N ALA A 54 10.63 12.24 -14.34
CA ALA A 54 10.75 12.94 -13.06
C ALA A 54 9.80 12.37 -12.00
N TYR A 55 8.54 12.10 -12.37
CA TYR A 55 7.54 11.44 -11.53
C TYR A 55 8.07 10.09 -11.02
N THR A 56 8.52 9.24 -11.94
CA THR A 56 8.97 7.88 -11.62
C THR A 56 10.16 7.88 -10.67
N GLN A 57 11.13 8.78 -10.89
CA GLN A 57 12.31 8.91 -10.03
C GLN A 57 11.92 9.37 -8.62
N ARG A 58 11.05 10.38 -8.51
CA ARG A 58 10.59 10.90 -7.21
C ARG A 58 9.83 9.82 -6.43
N MET A 59 8.89 9.15 -7.08
CA MET A 59 8.14 8.04 -6.47
C MET A 59 9.04 6.87 -6.08
N HIS A 60 10.05 6.53 -6.89
CA HIS A 60 10.99 5.48 -6.53
C HIS A 60 11.77 5.83 -5.27
N ARG A 61 12.33 7.05 -5.18
CA ARG A 61 13.05 7.53 -3.99
C ARG A 61 12.17 7.52 -2.74
N ALA A 62 10.92 7.97 -2.87
CA ALA A 62 9.93 7.97 -1.79
C ALA A 62 9.60 6.56 -1.27
N MET A 63 9.64 5.54 -2.12
CA MET A 63 9.28 4.17 -1.75
C MET A 63 10.45 3.36 -1.20
N VAL A 64 11.69 3.63 -1.64
CA VAL A 64 12.89 2.87 -1.26
C VAL A 64 13.58 3.42 -0.02
N THR A 65 13.29 4.66 0.39
CA THR A 65 13.88 5.24 1.61
C THR A 65 13.50 4.46 2.87
N ASP A 66 14.49 3.88 3.54
CA ASP A 66 14.28 3.17 4.81
C ASP A 66 13.97 4.12 5.97
N LYS A 67 14.37 5.38 5.86
CA LYS A 67 14.17 6.43 6.87
C LYS A 67 12.77 7.07 6.85
N GLY A 68 11.83 6.49 6.10
CA GLY A 68 10.48 7.04 5.91
C GLY A 68 10.44 8.26 4.97
N LEU A 69 9.26 8.87 4.86
CA LEU A 69 8.99 9.98 3.94
C LEU A 69 9.06 11.33 4.68
N SER A 70 10.10 12.14 4.39
CA SER A 70 10.27 13.48 4.96
C SER A 70 9.17 14.44 4.52
N ASP A 71 8.93 15.50 5.28
CA ASP A 71 7.93 16.54 4.98
C ASP A 71 8.10 17.13 3.59
N ARG A 72 9.35 17.46 3.22
CA ARG A 72 9.66 18.00 1.88
C ARG A 72 9.35 17.00 0.78
N ALA A 73 9.67 15.72 0.99
CA ALA A 73 9.35 14.69 0.02
C ALA A 73 7.84 14.44 -0.06
N ALA A 74 7.14 14.42 1.07
CA ALA A 74 5.70 14.27 1.14
C ALA A 74 4.97 15.37 0.37
N ARG A 75 5.31 16.64 0.60
CA ARG A 75 4.74 17.78 -0.12
C ARG A 75 4.94 17.67 -1.63
N ASN A 76 6.16 17.33 -2.06
CA ASN A 76 6.44 17.13 -3.48
C ASN A 76 5.60 16.00 -4.09
N ILE A 77 5.33 14.92 -3.33
CA ILE A 77 4.49 13.81 -3.78
C ILE A 77 3.00 14.22 -3.78
N GLU A 78 2.54 14.97 -2.78
CA GLU A 78 1.17 15.49 -2.74
C GLU A 78 0.89 16.37 -3.96
N GLU A 79 1.78 17.31 -4.27
CA GLU A 79 1.68 18.14 -5.48
C GLU A 79 1.69 17.29 -6.76
N LEU A 80 2.62 16.34 -6.85
CA LEU A 80 2.77 15.43 -7.99
C LEU A 80 1.50 14.60 -8.25
N MET A 81 0.82 14.18 -7.18
CA MET A 81 -0.39 13.35 -7.24
C MET A 81 -1.67 14.19 -7.15
N GLN A 82 -1.56 15.52 -7.18
CA GLN A 82 -2.68 16.47 -7.01
C GLN A 82 -3.52 16.21 -5.74
N LEU A 83 -2.85 15.79 -4.67
CA LEU A 83 -3.46 15.61 -3.36
C LEU A 83 -3.49 16.96 -2.61
N PRO A 84 -4.48 17.17 -1.74
CA PRO A 84 -4.47 18.31 -0.83
C PRO A 84 -3.21 18.34 0.04
N PHE A 85 -2.76 19.55 0.38
CA PHE A 85 -1.62 19.74 1.30
C PHE A 85 -1.86 19.00 2.63
N GLY A 86 -0.86 18.25 3.09
CA GLY A 86 -0.91 17.50 4.34
C GLY A 86 -1.85 16.30 4.31
N TRP A 87 -2.21 15.80 3.13
CA TRP A 87 -3.00 14.58 2.99
C TRP A 87 -2.25 13.35 3.53
N LEU A 88 -0.94 13.25 3.27
CA LEU A 88 -0.11 12.13 3.75
C LEU A 88 0.14 12.19 5.26
N ASP A 89 0.02 13.37 5.88
CA ASP A 89 0.06 13.56 7.33
C ASP A 89 -1.19 13.03 8.04
N GLN A 90 -2.28 12.78 7.30
CA GLN A 90 -3.52 12.29 7.87
C GLN A 90 -3.55 10.76 7.93
N PRO A 91 -4.25 10.18 8.92
CA PRO A 91 -4.54 8.74 8.90
C PRO A 91 -5.26 8.36 7.61
N TYR A 92 -4.86 7.23 7.01
CA TYR A 92 -5.53 6.73 5.81
C TYR A 92 -7.04 6.53 6.05
N PRO A 93 -7.93 6.83 5.08
CA PRO A 93 -9.37 6.76 5.26
C PRO A 93 -9.85 5.43 5.86
N ALA A 94 -10.41 5.48 7.07
CA ALA A 94 -10.72 4.30 7.87
C ALA A 94 -11.64 3.29 7.16
N ARG A 95 -12.61 3.78 6.38
CA ARG A 95 -13.53 2.93 5.59
C ARG A 95 -12.78 2.14 4.52
N GLU A 96 -11.87 2.78 3.79
CA GLU A 96 -11.06 2.13 2.75
C GLU A 96 -10.10 1.12 3.37
N LEU A 97 -9.44 1.48 4.47
CA LEU A 97 -8.54 0.59 5.21
C LEU A 97 -9.27 -0.65 5.74
N ARG A 98 -10.43 -0.48 6.39
CA ARG A 98 -11.25 -1.60 6.88
C ARG A 98 -11.68 -2.53 5.74
N ALA A 99 -12.07 -1.98 4.59
CA ALA A 99 -12.44 -2.77 3.42
C ALA A 99 -11.23 -3.52 2.83
N SER A 100 -10.04 -2.90 2.81
CA SER A 100 -8.78 -3.55 2.45
C SER A 100 -8.47 -4.74 3.37
N ILE A 101 -8.45 -4.52 4.69
CA ILE A 101 -8.17 -5.57 5.68
C ILE A 101 -9.19 -6.70 5.60
N ALA A 102 -10.48 -6.39 5.42
CA ALA A 102 -11.52 -7.41 5.26
C ALA A 102 -11.28 -8.28 4.02
N ARG A 103 -10.86 -7.70 2.89
CA ARG A 103 -10.48 -8.46 1.69
C ARG A 103 -9.28 -9.35 1.94
N ALA A 104 -8.22 -8.81 2.56
CA ALA A 104 -7.02 -9.54 2.93
C ALA A 104 -7.36 -10.78 3.78
N LYS A 105 -8.13 -10.59 4.87
CA LYS A 105 -8.56 -11.69 5.75
C LYS A 105 -9.38 -12.75 5.02
N ARG A 106 -10.30 -12.34 4.14
CA ARG A 106 -11.14 -13.26 3.37
C ARG A 106 -10.33 -14.07 2.37
N ILE A 107 -9.44 -13.43 1.61
CA ILE A 107 -8.65 -14.12 0.59
C ILE A 107 -7.59 -15.02 1.23
N HIS A 108 -6.95 -14.59 2.31
CA HIS A 108 -6.02 -15.41 3.08
C HIS A 108 -6.65 -16.74 3.52
N ARG A 109 -7.82 -16.69 4.18
CA ARG A 109 -8.56 -17.90 4.59
C ARG A 109 -8.91 -18.80 3.41
N LYS A 110 -9.23 -18.22 2.26
CA LYS A 110 -9.53 -18.99 1.05
C LYS A 110 -8.26 -19.63 0.46
N ILE A 111 -7.13 -18.94 0.46
CA ILE A 111 -5.84 -19.50 0.03
C ILE A 111 -5.45 -20.66 0.94
N GLU A 112 -5.64 -20.55 2.26
CA GLU A 112 -5.39 -21.66 3.20
C GLU A 112 -6.29 -22.86 2.92
N LYS A 113 -7.60 -22.62 2.72
CA LYS A 113 -8.59 -23.68 2.52
C LYS A 113 -8.48 -24.37 1.17
N TYR A 114 -8.33 -23.60 0.10
CA TYR A 114 -8.41 -24.09 -1.27
C TYR A 114 -7.01 -24.26 -1.86
N GLY A 115 -6.04 -23.40 -1.53
CA GLY A 115 -4.76 -23.34 -2.21
C GLY A 115 -4.84 -22.51 -3.49
N LEU A 116 -3.71 -21.97 -3.90
CA LEU A 116 -3.54 -21.31 -5.19
C LEU A 116 -3.15 -22.34 -6.26
N GLN A 117 -3.58 -22.13 -7.49
CA GLN A 117 -3.06 -22.88 -8.64
C GLN A 117 -1.53 -22.76 -8.70
N ALA A 118 -0.82 -23.85 -9.03
CA ALA A 118 0.65 -23.87 -9.05
C ALA A 118 1.24 -22.77 -9.95
N ASP A 119 0.66 -22.55 -11.13
CA ASP A 119 1.09 -21.50 -12.06
C ASP A 119 0.75 -20.09 -11.59
N ALA A 120 -0.34 -19.94 -10.83
CA ALA A 120 -0.67 -18.67 -10.20
C ALA A 120 0.29 -18.37 -9.05
N ALA A 121 0.63 -19.36 -8.22
CA ALA A 121 1.62 -19.21 -7.16
C ALA A 121 3.01 -18.85 -7.71
N LYS A 122 3.39 -19.37 -8.89
CA LYS A 122 4.63 -18.99 -9.58
C LYS A 122 4.58 -17.59 -10.21
N ARG A 123 3.46 -17.22 -10.86
CA ARG A 123 3.30 -15.93 -11.56
C ARG A 123 3.08 -14.76 -10.62
N MET A 124 2.34 -14.98 -9.53
CA MET A 124 2.17 -14.02 -8.46
C MET A 124 3.47 -13.99 -7.66
N ARG A 125 4.49 -13.33 -8.20
CA ARG A 125 5.75 -13.03 -7.51
C ARG A 125 5.44 -12.68 -6.05
N ASN A 126 6.34 -13.09 -5.14
CA ASN A 126 6.28 -12.91 -3.69
C ASN A 126 5.61 -11.60 -3.22
N THR A 127 5.73 -10.51 -3.99
CA THR A 127 5.06 -9.23 -3.81
C THR A 127 3.53 -9.28 -3.63
N LYS A 128 2.75 -10.01 -4.45
CA LYS A 128 1.27 -10.00 -4.31
C LYS A 128 0.79 -10.75 -3.07
N LEU A 129 1.48 -11.84 -2.72
CA LEU A 129 1.20 -12.60 -1.50
C LEU A 129 1.66 -11.84 -0.26
N ALA A 130 2.84 -11.22 -0.30
CA ALA A 130 3.31 -10.32 0.76
C ALA A 130 2.35 -9.12 0.97
N GLN A 131 1.70 -8.64 -0.10
CA GLN A 131 0.67 -7.60 -0.01
C GLN A 131 -0.59 -8.11 0.69
N VAL A 132 -0.99 -9.38 0.49
CA VAL A 132 -2.09 -10.00 1.24
C VAL A 132 -1.72 -10.16 2.72
N GLU A 133 -0.52 -10.64 3.02
CA GLU A 133 -0.01 -10.81 4.38
C GLU A 133 0.06 -9.47 5.12
N GLY A 134 0.69 -8.45 4.54
CA GLY A 134 0.69 -7.09 5.09
C GLY A 134 -0.71 -6.45 5.15
N GLY A 135 -1.62 -6.88 4.27
CA GLY A 135 -3.02 -6.48 4.30
C GLY A 135 -3.78 -6.96 5.55
N LEU A 136 -3.30 -8.02 6.23
CA LEU A 136 -3.92 -8.50 7.47
C LEU A 136 -3.76 -7.50 8.63
N THR A 137 -2.62 -6.82 8.67
CA THR A 137 -2.25 -5.84 9.69
C THR A 137 -2.44 -4.39 9.23
N GLY A 138 -2.81 -4.18 7.97
CA GLY A 138 -2.99 -2.84 7.40
C GLY A 138 -1.68 -2.14 7.04
N SER A 139 -0.55 -2.85 7.02
CA SER A 139 0.73 -2.33 6.55
C SER A 139 0.84 -2.27 5.02
N ARG A 140 -0.04 -3.02 4.32
CA ARG A 140 -0.22 -3.02 2.86
C ARG A 140 -1.71 -2.97 2.52
N GLY A 141 -2.01 -2.55 1.29
CA GLY A 141 -3.37 -2.48 0.78
C GLY A 141 -3.73 -3.70 -0.07
N VAL A 142 -4.97 -4.17 -0.04
CA VAL A 142 -5.48 -5.17 -0.98
C VAL A 142 -6.56 -4.52 -1.83
N SER A 143 -6.29 -4.28 -3.11
CA SER A 143 -7.24 -3.64 -4.04
C SER A 143 -8.40 -4.58 -4.43
N ARG A 144 -9.40 -4.06 -5.14
CA ARG A 144 -10.57 -4.87 -5.55
C ARG A 144 -10.14 -5.79 -6.68
N ALA A 145 -9.35 -5.27 -7.62
CA ALA A 145 -8.74 -6.03 -8.70
C ALA A 145 -7.86 -7.17 -8.16
N LEU A 146 -6.95 -6.89 -7.22
CA LEU A 146 -6.08 -7.92 -6.64
C LEU A 146 -6.90 -9.03 -5.95
N TYR A 147 -7.93 -8.65 -5.19
CA TYR A 147 -8.82 -9.62 -4.55
C TYR A 147 -9.54 -10.50 -5.59
N ALA A 148 -10.07 -9.91 -6.66
CA ALA A 148 -10.76 -10.63 -7.72
C ALA A 148 -9.82 -11.55 -8.50
N GLU A 149 -8.62 -11.08 -8.83
CA GLU A 149 -7.56 -11.85 -9.47
C GLU A 149 -7.21 -13.09 -8.63
N LEU A 150 -6.94 -12.90 -7.34
CA LEU A 150 -6.62 -13.99 -6.43
C LEU A 150 -7.76 -15.01 -6.29
N LEU A 151 -9.01 -14.54 -6.25
CA LEU A 151 -10.18 -15.42 -6.23
C LEU A 151 -10.24 -16.32 -7.48
N GLY A 152 -9.95 -15.76 -8.66
CA GLY A 152 -9.93 -16.51 -9.93
C GLY A 152 -8.82 -17.58 -9.98
N CYS A 153 -7.78 -17.43 -9.17
CA CYS A 153 -6.65 -18.36 -9.09
C CYS A 153 -6.78 -19.43 -8.02
N LEU A 154 -7.88 -19.47 -7.26
CA LEU A 154 -8.13 -20.52 -6.27
C LEU A 154 -8.53 -21.83 -6.98
N ARG A 155 -8.00 -22.95 -6.50
CA ARG A 155 -8.42 -24.30 -6.91
C ARG A 155 -8.76 -25.09 -5.66
N LYS A 156 -9.68 -26.06 -5.69
CA LYS A 156 -9.83 -26.97 -4.54
C LYS A 156 -8.53 -27.78 -4.36
N ARG A 157 -7.93 -27.74 -3.16
CA ARG A 157 -6.88 -28.67 -2.75
C ARG A 157 -7.35 -30.11 -3.03
N PRO A 158 -6.55 -30.96 -3.67
CA PRO A 158 -6.89 -32.38 -3.77
C PRO A 158 -7.11 -32.92 -2.35
N ARG A 159 -8.23 -33.64 -2.14
CA ARG A 159 -8.48 -34.31 -0.87
C ARG A 159 -7.51 -35.48 -0.77
N GLY A 160 -6.64 -35.46 0.24
CA GLY A 160 -5.77 -36.59 0.60
C GLY A 160 -4.39 -36.55 -0.05
N VAL A 161 -3.41 -36.08 0.72
CA VAL A 161 -2.17 -36.83 1.02
C VAL A 161 -2.01 -36.78 2.52
#